data_AF-A0A7Y2Z7Y5-F1
#
_entry.id   AF-A0A7Y2Z7Y5-F1
#
_cell.length_a   1.000
_cell.length_b   1.000
_cell.length_c   1.000
_cell.angle_alpha   90.00
_cell.angle_beta   90.00
_cell.angle_gamma   90.00
#
_symmetry.space_group_name_H-M   'P 1'
#
loop_
_entity.id
_entity.type
_entity.pdbx_description
1 polymer ?
#
loop_
_entity_poly.entity_id
_entity_poly.type
_entity_poly.pdbx_seq_one_letter_code
_entity_poly.pdbx_strand_id
1 'polypeptide(L)'
;MKKVILLAILLLFCLLYPGLSTGQPILLSLPEKVVAEVVQKSLPLQVNQPSDTLAGQISVEKVENLNFKDESLAATVTMSGRNVQLNTSIGGHNLLLKVGNVELDFSLEAVMRFDKPSQTLFIRPTVSGIDQRGSQNNEVGELIAALFNGQEIPVALENLQPIITDIGTRQLVIDMSVEDVRLGSDVVEILLTPQTSIKSK
;
A
#
# COMPACT_ATOMS: atom_id res chain seq x y z
N MET A 1 2.45 -56.64 -20.63
CA MET A 1 1.36 -56.28 -19.69
C MET A 1 1.71 -55.12 -18.76
N LYS A 2 2.87 -55.13 -18.05
CA LYS A 2 3.28 -54.01 -17.16
C LYS A 2 3.38 -52.62 -17.83
N LYS A 3 3.81 -52.55 -19.09
CA LYS A 3 3.93 -51.27 -19.83
C LYS A 3 2.60 -50.63 -20.21
N VAL A 4 1.53 -51.42 -20.37
CA VAL A 4 0.19 -50.92 -20.72
C VAL A 4 -0.50 -50.32 -19.50
N ILE A 5 -0.26 -50.90 -18.31
CA ILE A 5 -0.78 -50.40 -17.04
C ILE A 5 -0.15 -49.05 -16.67
N LEU A 6 1.16 -48.87 -16.93
CA LEU A 6 1.84 -47.61 -16.65
C LEU A 6 1.31 -46.46 -17.53
N LEU A 7 0.99 -46.75 -18.80
CA LEU A 7 0.43 -45.76 -19.73
C LEU A 7 -1.01 -45.36 -19.35
N ALA A 8 -1.81 -46.31 -18.85
CA ALA A 8 -3.16 -46.06 -18.39
C ALA A 8 -3.20 -45.19 -17.11
N ILE A 9 -2.23 -45.34 -16.21
CA ILE A 9 -2.11 -44.52 -14.99
C ILE A 9 -1.67 -43.09 -15.34
N LEU A 10 -0.79 -42.90 -16.32
CA LEU A 10 -0.34 -41.59 -16.77
C LEU A 10 -1.47 -40.80 -17.46
N LEU A 11 -2.32 -41.48 -18.23
CA LEU A 11 -3.50 -40.86 -18.88
C LEU A 11 -4.60 -40.48 -17.88
N LEU A 12 -4.73 -41.20 -16.76
CA LEU A 12 -5.70 -40.87 -15.71
C LEU A 12 -5.31 -39.58 -14.95
N PHE A 13 -4.02 -39.26 -14.87
CA PHE A 13 -3.53 -38.02 -14.23
C PHE A 13 -3.78 -36.76 -15.08
N CYS A 14 -3.87 -36.88 -16.41
CA CYS A 14 -4.17 -35.75 -17.30
C CYS A 14 -5.65 -35.34 -17.31
N LEU A 15 -6.58 -36.16 -16.78
CA LEU A 15 -8.02 -35.86 -16.76
C LEU A 15 -8.48 -35.17 -15.48
N LEU A 16 -7.58 -34.93 -14.52
CA LEU A 16 -7.86 -34.27 -13.24
C LEU A 16 -7.30 -32.84 -13.18
N TYR A 17 -7.22 -32.13 -14.31
CA TYR A 17 -7.13 -30.67 -14.26
C TYR A 17 -8.54 -30.13 -14.06
N PRO A 18 -8.94 -29.70 -12.85
CA PRO A 18 -10.10 -28.83 -12.75
C PRO A 18 -9.81 -27.65 -13.67
N GLY A 19 -10.66 -27.44 -14.67
CA GLY A 19 -10.61 -26.24 -15.47
C GLY A 19 -10.70 -25.06 -14.51
N LEU A 20 -9.59 -24.36 -14.30
CA LEU A 20 -9.60 -23.08 -13.63
C LEU A 20 -10.44 -22.16 -14.52
N SER A 21 -11.73 -22.04 -14.19
CA SER A 21 -12.51 -20.89 -14.58
C SER A 21 -12.04 -19.71 -13.74
N THR A 22 -10.79 -19.28 -13.95
CA THR A 22 -10.32 -17.97 -13.51
C THR A 22 -11.05 -16.97 -14.38
N GLY A 23 -12.03 -16.27 -13.78
CA GLY A 23 -12.72 -15.17 -14.46
C GLY A 23 -11.70 -14.22 -15.07
N GLN A 24 -11.98 -13.74 -16.28
CA GLN A 24 -11.10 -12.77 -16.94
C GLN A 24 -10.91 -11.57 -16.01
N PRO A 25 -9.67 -11.13 -15.76
CA PRO A 25 -9.44 -9.99 -14.89
C PRO A 25 -10.10 -8.73 -15.45
N ILE A 26 -10.67 -7.93 -14.55
CA ILE A 26 -11.21 -6.61 -14.83
C ILE A 26 -10.11 -5.60 -14.52
N LEU A 27 -9.91 -4.64 -15.40
CA LEU A 27 -9.01 -3.52 -15.17
C LEU A 27 -9.80 -2.33 -14.62
N LEU A 28 -9.45 -1.89 -13.42
CA LEU A 28 -9.93 -0.64 -12.84
C LEU A 28 -8.83 0.42 -13.02
N SER A 29 -9.10 1.42 -13.86
CA SER A 29 -8.21 2.55 -14.08
C SER A 29 -8.70 3.75 -13.26
N LEU A 30 -7.89 4.20 -12.30
CA LEU A 30 -8.16 5.33 -11.43
C LEU A 30 -7.31 6.53 -11.87
N PRO A 31 -7.90 7.58 -12.45
CA PRO A 31 -7.17 8.78 -12.82
C PRO A 31 -6.55 9.47 -11.61
N GLU A 32 -5.44 10.17 -11.80
CA GLU A 32 -4.69 10.87 -10.75
C GLU A 32 -5.58 11.70 -9.82
N LYS A 33 -6.51 12.46 -10.41
CA LYS A 33 -7.43 13.32 -9.67
C LYS A 33 -8.33 12.56 -8.70
N VAL A 34 -8.77 11.37 -9.09
CA VAL A 34 -9.62 10.51 -8.24
C VAL A 34 -8.79 10.00 -7.07
N VAL A 35 -7.55 9.57 -7.32
CA VAL A 35 -6.65 9.09 -6.27
C VAL A 35 -6.28 10.23 -5.33
N ALA A 36 -5.96 11.41 -5.84
CA ALA A 36 -5.68 12.60 -5.04
C ALA A 36 -6.87 12.99 -4.15
N GLU A 37 -8.10 12.93 -4.66
CA GLU A 37 -9.31 13.19 -3.88
C GLU A 37 -9.49 12.15 -2.76
N VAL A 38 -9.27 10.86 -3.06
CA VAL A 38 -9.34 9.78 -2.06
C VAL A 38 -8.28 9.98 -0.97
N VAL A 39 -7.04 10.27 -1.36
CA VAL A 39 -5.94 10.54 -0.42
C VAL A 39 -6.31 11.71 0.47
N GLN A 40 -6.74 12.85 -0.09
CA GLN A 40 -7.14 14.03 0.71
C GLN A 40 -8.26 13.72 1.71
N LYS A 41 -9.26 12.93 1.32
CA LYS A 41 -10.37 12.53 2.20
C LYS A 41 -9.97 11.53 3.28
N SER A 42 -8.84 10.85 3.12
CA SER A 42 -8.31 9.90 4.10
C SER A 42 -7.43 10.55 5.18
N LEU A 43 -7.08 11.83 5.03
CA LEU A 43 -6.24 12.57 5.97
C LEU A 43 -7.07 13.18 7.13
N PRO A 44 -6.49 13.33 8.33
CA PRO A 44 -5.12 12.96 8.69
C PRO A 44 -4.97 11.44 8.90
N LEU A 45 -3.84 10.90 8.44
CA LEU A 45 -3.53 9.46 8.53
C LEU A 45 -2.43 9.22 9.56
N GLN A 46 -2.70 8.41 10.59
CA GLN A 46 -1.67 8.02 11.56
C GLN A 46 -0.71 6.99 10.95
N VAL A 47 0.59 7.26 11.07
CA VAL A 47 1.64 6.36 10.60
C VAL A 47 2.03 5.44 11.74
N ASN A 48 1.51 4.21 11.72
CA ASN A 48 1.88 3.18 12.67
C ASN A 48 3.17 2.51 12.18
N GLN A 49 4.32 3.10 12.52
CA GLN A 49 5.61 2.42 12.34
C GLN A 49 5.95 1.66 13.61
N PRO A 50 5.97 0.32 13.60
CA PRO A 50 6.61 -0.45 14.66
C PRO A 50 8.12 -0.25 14.51
N SER A 51 8.69 0.71 15.24
CA SER A 51 10.15 0.85 15.32
C SER A 51 10.58 1.02 16.77
N ASP A 52 11.62 0.29 17.16
CA ASP A 52 12.26 0.47 18.46
C ASP A 52 12.99 1.83 18.55
N THR A 53 13.20 2.47 17.39
CA THR A 53 13.93 3.72 17.22
C THR A 53 13.07 4.96 17.41
N LEU A 54 11.76 4.91 17.16
CA LEU A 54 10.87 6.07 17.13
C LEU A 54 9.60 5.78 17.93
N ALA A 55 9.36 6.59 18.96
CA ALA A 55 8.16 6.57 19.76
C ALA A 55 7.44 7.93 19.69
N GLY A 56 6.13 7.93 19.91
CA GLY A 56 5.26 9.10 19.77
C GLY A 56 4.16 8.87 18.74
N GLN A 57 3.34 9.88 18.51
CA GLN A 57 2.31 9.83 17.47
C GLN A 57 2.81 10.60 16.26
N ILE A 58 2.74 9.99 15.09
CA ILE A 58 3.09 10.62 13.82
C ILE A 58 1.91 10.51 12.89
N SER A 59 1.58 11.63 12.26
CA SER A 59 0.44 11.75 11.37
C SER A 59 0.86 12.43 10.08
N VAL A 60 0.36 11.94 8.96
CA VAL A 60 0.34 12.69 7.71
C VAL A 60 -0.87 13.61 7.77
N GLU A 61 -0.62 14.91 7.73
CA GLU A 61 -1.66 15.94 7.82
C GLU A 61 -2.12 16.38 6.43
N LYS A 62 -1.17 16.44 5.48
CA LYS A 62 -1.42 16.95 4.13
C LYS A 62 -0.60 16.19 3.10
N VAL A 63 -1.20 15.97 1.94
CA VAL A 63 -0.54 15.48 0.73
C VAL A 63 -0.97 16.37 -0.44
N GLU A 64 -0.01 16.97 -1.12
CA GLU A 64 -0.20 17.93 -2.21
C GLU A 64 0.65 17.55 -3.42
N ASN A 65 0.30 18.11 -4.58
CA ASN A 65 1.03 17.90 -5.83
C ASN A 65 1.26 16.41 -6.15
N LEU A 66 0.30 15.55 -5.77
CA LEU A 66 0.35 14.13 -6.08
C LEU A 66 0.37 13.97 -7.60
N ASN A 67 1.44 13.37 -8.11
CA ASN A 67 1.66 13.17 -9.54
C ASN A 67 2.09 11.73 -9.78
N PHE A 68 1.50 11.09 -10.80
CA PHE A 68 1.92 9.75 -11.23
C PHE A 68 2.76 9.81 -12.50
N LYS A 69 4.00 9.32 -12.39
CA LYS A 69 4.88 9.04 -13.52
C LYS A 69 4.97 7.54 -13.71
N ASP A 70 5.47 7.12 -14.87
CA ASP A 70 5.67 5.70 -15.13
C ASP A 70 6.53 5.09 -14.00
N GLU A 71 5.95 4.13 -13.27
CA GLU A 71 6.56 3.40 -12.14
C GLU A 71 6.83 4.17 -10.83
N SER A 72 6.63 5.50 -10.78
CA SER A 72 6.82 6.30 -9.56
C SER A 72 5.71 7.32 -9.32
N LEU A 73 5.50 7.66 -8.05
CA LEU A 73 4.63 8.78 -7.66
C LEU A 73 5.45 9.84 -6.97
N ALA A 74 5.13 11.11 -7.21
CA ALA A 74 5.71 12.24 -6.51
C ALA A 74 4.64 12.99 -5.72
N ALA A 75 5.01 13.53 -4.57
CA ALA A 75 4.11 14.35 -3.75
C ALA A 75 4.89 15.28 -2.81
N THR A 76 4.23 16.35 -2.38
CA THR A 76 4.63 17.15 -1.22
C THR A 76 3.79 16.71 -0.03
N VAL A 77 4.43 16.46 1.12
CA VAL A 77 3.77 15.93 2.31
C VAL A 77 4.07 16.83 3.51
N THR A 78 3.02 17.13 4.27
CA THR A 78 3.11 17.72 5.61
C THR A 78 2.83 16.65 6.65
N MET A 79 3.77 16.45 7.56
CA MET A 79 3.64 15.52 8.68
C MET A 79 3.71 16.26 10.00
N SER A 80 2.91 15.81 10.97
CA SER A 80 3.01 16.26 12.35
C SER A 80 3.41 15.11 13.26
N GLY A 81 4.18 15.44 14.30
CA GLY A 81 4.58 14.51 15.34
C GLY A 81 4.25 15.08 16.71
N ARG A 82 3.68 14.25 17.60
CA ARG A 82 3.39 14.62 19.00
C ARG A 82 4.14 13.73 19.96
N ASN A 83 4.81 14.35 20.94
CA ASN A 83 5.63 13.67 21.95
C ASN A 83 6.65 12.69 21.35
N VAL A 84 7.25 13.08 20.23
CA VAL A 84 8.23 12.29 19.49
C VAL A 84 9.48 12.08 20.35
N GLN A 85 9.93 10.84 20.37
CA GLN A 85 11.12 10.38 21.07
C GLN A 85 11.91 9.47 20.14
N LEU A 86 13.23 9.67 20.10
CA LEU A 86 14.12 8.87 19.28
C LEU A 86 15.10 8.09 20.17
N ASN A 87 15.11 6.77 20.01
CA ASN A 87 16.16 5.90 20.52
C ASN A 87 17.25 5.79 19.46
N THR A 88 18.41 6.36 19.74
CA THR A 88 19.59 6.29 18.86
C THR A 88 20.81 5.81 19.64
N SER A 89 21.91 5.47 18.96
CA SER A 89 23.18 5.12 19.59
C SER A 89 24.28 6.03 19.07
N ILE A 90 24.99 6.71 19.97
CA ILE A 90 26.12 7.59 19.64
C ILE A 90 27.33 7.11 20.43
N GLY A 91 28.41 6.76 19.72
CA GLY A 91 29.64 6.26 20.35
C GLY A 91 29.43 5.01 21.21
N GLY A 92 28.53 4.10 20.79
CA GLY A 92 28.20 2.87 21.52
C GLY A 92 27.28 3.06 22.73
N HIS A 93 26.79 4.28 22.98
CA HIS A 93 25.85 4.56 24.07
C HIS A 93 24.46 4.79 23.50
N ASN A 94 23.46 4.10 24.06
CA ASN A 94 22.06 4.33 23.72
C ASN A 94 21.59 5.64 24.35
N LEU A 95 21.00 6.50 23.52
CA LEU A 95 20.49 7.80 23.89
C LEU A 95 19.01 7.89 23.54
N LEU A 96 18.20 8.29 24.51
CA LEU A 96 16.80 8.64 24.31
C LEU A 96 16.70 10.16 24.14
N LEU A 97 16.47 10.60 22.90
CA LEU A 97 16.27 12.00 22.54
C LEU A 97 14.78 12.33 22.61
N LYS A 98 14.40 13.23 23.52
CA LYS A 98 13.02 13.75 23.59
C LYS A 98 12.89 14.93 22.64
N VAL A 99 12.35 14.68 21.46
CA VAL A 99 12.16 15.69 20.42
C VAL A 99 10.95 16.59 20.74
N GLY A 100 9.86 16.01 21.24
CA GLY A 100 8.64 16.75 21.56
C GLY A 100 7.69 16.82 20.36
N ASN A 101 7.16 18.00 20.06
CA ASN A 101 6.24 18.18 18.94
C ASN A 101 7.00 18.71 17.71
N VAL A 102 6.69 18.15 16.55
CA VAL A 102 7.34 18.50 15.28
C VAL A 102 6.32 18.67 14.17
N GLU A 103 6.65 19.51 13.22
CA GLU A 103 5.95 19.67 11.95
C GLU A 103 7.02 19.66 10.85
N LEU A 104 6.82 18.83 9.84
CA LEU A 104 7.79 18.58 8.76
C LEU A 104 7.07 18.71 7.42
N ASP A 105 7.58 19.58 6.56
CA ASP A 105 7.21 19.64 5.15
C ASP A 105 8.35 19.04 4.33
N PHE A 106 8.04 18.10 3.43
CA PHE A 106 9.04 17.55 2.52
C PHE A 106 8.42 17.08 1.21
N SER A 107 9.27 16.93 0.20
CA SER A 107 8.90 16.30 -1.06
C SER A 107 9.35 14.85 -1.06
N LEU A 108 8.58 13.98 -1.71
CA LEU A 108 8.94 12.58 -1.88
C LEU A 108 8.73 12.14 -3.32
N GLU A 109 9.52 11.14 -3.70
CA GLU A 109 9.24 10.27 -4.83
C GLU A 109 9.16 8.84 -4.31
N ALA A 110 8.09 8.10 -4.60
CA ALA A 110 7.91 6.73 -4.13
C ALA A 110 7.74 5.77 -5.29
N VAL A 111 8.30 4.58 -5.12
CA VAL A 111 8.01 3.43 -5.97
C VAL A 111 7.01 2.53 -5.26
N MET A 112 6.22 1.80 -6.03
CA MET A 112 5.22 0.88 -5.50
C MET A 112 5.52 -0.56 -5.91
N ARG A 113 5.22 -1.49 -5.01
CA ARG A 113 5.31 -2.92 -5.26
C ARG A 113 4.11 -3.61 -4.64
N PHE A 114 3.33 -4.31 -5.45
CA PHE A 114 2.24 -5.14 -4.95
C PHE A 114 2.75 -6.54 -4.60
N ASP A 115 2.45 -6.99 -3.38
CA ASP A 115 2.60 -8.38 -2.99
C ASP A 115 1.24 -9.08 -3.04
N LYS A 116 1.07 -9.91 -4.06
CA LYS A 116 -0.18 -10.65 -4.29
C LYS A 116 -0.52 -11.62 -3.14
N PRO A 117 0.42 -12.44 -2.61
CA PRO A 117 0.11 -13.36 -1.51
C PRO A 117 -0.39 -12.65 -0.25
N SER A 118 0.23 -11.54 0.15
CA SER A 118 -0.20 -10.77 1.33
C SER A 118 -1.28 -9.73 1.03
N GLN A 119 -1.72 -9.61 -0.23
CA GLN A 119 -2.63 -8.56 -0.70
C GLN A 119 -2.23 -7.16 -0.18
N THR A 120 -0.93 -6.87 -0.21
CA THR A 120 -0.36 -5.64 0.36
C THR A 120 0.34 -4.84 -0.73
N LEU A 121 -0.01 -3.57 -0.84
CA LEU A 121 0.73 -2.60 -1.64
C LEU A 121 1.81 -1.97 -0.77
N PHE A 122 3.07 -2.21 -1.11
CA PHE A 122 4.20 -1.57 -0.45
C PHE A 122 4.56 -0.28 -1.18
N ILE A 123 4.62 0.82 -0.44
CA ILE A 123 5.05 2.12 -0.93
C ILE A 123 6.41 2.41 -0.32
N ARG A 124 7.43 2.61 -1.15
CA ARG A 124 8.79 2.92 -0.70
C ARG A 124 9.16 4.36 -1.10
N PRO A 125 9.08 5.33 -0.19
CA PRO A 125 9.37 6.71 -0.49
C PRO A 125 10.87 6.99 -0.47
N THR A 126 11.28 7.95 -1.28
CA THR A 126 12.58 8.60 -1.28
C THR A 126 12.35 10.06 -0.93
N VAL A 127 12.80 10.49 0.24
CA VAL A 127 12.52 11.83 0.78
C VAL A 127 13.55 12.84 0.28
N SER A 128 13.11 14.04 -0.07
CA SER A 128 13.93 15.15 -0.55
C SER A 128 13.32 16.50 -0.13
N GLY A 129 14.12 17.58 -0.16
CA GLY A 129 13.61 18.95 0.06
C GLY A 129 12.90 19.14 1.41
N ILE A 130 13.58 18.79 2.51
CA ILE A 130 13.02 18.89 3.86
C ILE A 130 13.07 20.35 4.30
N ASP A 131 11.90 20.97 4.44
CA ASP A 131 11.73 22.31 4.98
C ASP A 131 11.07 22.22 6.36
N GLN A 132 11.84 22.53 7.42
CA GLN A 132 11.32 22.57 8.78
C GLN A 132 10.80 23.96 9.12
N ARG A 133 9.48 24.09 9.32
CA ARG A 133 8.88 25.31 9.85
C ARG A 133 8.83 25.22 11.38
N GLY A 134 9.64 26.03 12.06
CA GLY A 134 9.48 26.29 13.51
C GLY A 134 10.44 25.59 14.48
N SER A 135 11.51 24.95 14.01
CA SER A 135 12.57 24.39 14.87
C SER A 135 13.92 25.02 14.54
N GLN A 136 14.70 25.42 15.56
CA GLN A 136 16.08 25.89 15.38
C GLN A 136 17.07 24.77 14.99
N ASN A 137 16.61 23.51 14.87
CA ASN A 137 17.45 22.33 14.65
C ASN A 137 17.00 21.53 13.43
N ASN A 138 17.46 21.92 12.23
CA ASN A 138 17.23 21.19 10.98
C ASN A 138 17.67 19.71 11.05
N GLU A 139 18.66 19.40 11.88
CA GLU A 139 19.21 18.05 12.05
C GLU A 139 18.17 17.03 12.56
N VAL A 140 17.20 17.46 13.38
CA VAL A 140 16.23 16.54 13.99
C VAL A 140 15.14 16.12 13.00
N GLY A 141 14.61 17.05 12.21
CA GLY A 141 13.64 16.65 11.18
C GLY A 141 14.29 15.93 10.00
N GLU A 142 15.58 16.15 9.71
CA GLU A 142 16.33 15.29 8.78
C GLU A 142 16.41 13.84 9.28
N LEU A 143 16.68 13.67 10.58
CA LEU A 143 16.73 12.36 11.21
C LEU A 143 15.36 11.68 11.19
N ILE A 144 14.27 12.40 11.45
CA ILE A 144 12.90 11.85 11.37
C ILE A 144 12.56 11.49 9.92
N ALA A 145 12.85 12.36 8.96
CA ALA A 145 12.63 12.09 7.54
C ALA A 145 13.42 10.87 7.06
N ALA A 146 14.65 10.69 7.54
CA ALA A 146 15.48 9.53 7.23
C ALA A 146 14.88 8.20 7.69
N LEU A 147 14.02 8.19 8.73
CA LEU A 147 13.32 6.98 9.17
C LEU A 147 12.22 6.53 8.20
N PHE A 148 11.69 7.45 7.39
CA PHE A 148 10.73 7.11 6.34
C PHE A 148 11.42 6.82 5.02
N ASN A 149 12.58 7.44 4.79
CA ASN A 149 13.34 7.29 3.57
C ASN A 149 13.76 5.83 3.32
N GLY A 150 13.34 5.28 2.19
CA GLY A 150 13.64 3.92 1.77
C GLY A 150 12.91 2.81 2.53
N GLN A 151 12.12 3.13 3.55
CA GLN A 151 11.32 2.13 4.28
C GLN A 151 10.05 1.79 3.51
N GLU A 152 9.75 0.49 3.37
CA GLU A 152 8.49 0.07 2.77
C GLU A 152 7.33 0.29 3.76
N ILE A 153 6.34 1.07 3.34
CA ILE A 153 5.11 1.32 4.07
C ILE A 153 4.02 0.40 3.51
N PRO A 154 3.50 -0.57 4.30
CA PRO A 154 2.48 -1.50 3.83
C PRO A 154 1.10 -0.84 3.83
N VAL A 155 0.37 -1.00 2.73
CA VAL A 155 -1.05 -0.66 2.59
C VAL A 155 -1.81 -1.93 2.27
N ALA A 156 -2.55 -2.44 3.26
CA ALA A 156 -3.35 -3.65 3.09
C ALA A 156 -4.54 -3.39 2.15
N LEU A 157 -4.68 -4.20 1.10
CA LEU A 157 -5.80 -4.16 0.15
C LEU A 157 -6.83 -5.28 0.39
N GLU A 158 -6.64 -6.08 1.44
CA GLU A 158 -7.35 -7.32 1.74
C GLU A 158 -8.86 -7.20 2.06
N ASN A 159 -9.46 -6.03 1.89
CA ASN A 159 -10.85 -5.75 2.29
C ASN A 159 -11.66 -5.00 1.21
N LEU A 160 -11.47 -5.32 -0.07
CA LEU A 160 -12.39 -4.81 -1.09
C LEU A 160 -13.81 -5.31 -0.80
N GLN A 161 -14.69 -4.38 -0.44
CA GLN A 161 -16.07 -4.72 -0.13
C GLN A 161 -16.73 -5.32 -1.37
N PRO A 162 -17.41 -6.47 -1.23
CA PRO A 162 -18.06 -7.10 -2.36
C PRO A 162 -19.16 -6.21 -2.92
N ILE A 163 -19.34 -6.25 -4.24
CA ILE A 163 -20.49 -5.62 -4.88
C ILE A 163 -21.68 -6.54 -4.66
N ILE A 164 -22.69 -6.03 -3.97
CA ILE A 164 -23.90 -6.76 -3.63
C ILE A 164 -25.07 -6.12 -4.35
N THR A 165 -25.78 -6.88 -5.18
CA THR A 165 -26.95 -6.40 -5.94
C THR A 165 -28.07 -7.42 -5.96
N ASP A 166 -29.31 -6.94 -6.05
CA ASP A 166 -30.50 -7.78 -6.08
C ASP A 166 -30.87 -8.18 -7.51
N ILE A 167 -31.12 -9.48 -7.71
CA ILE A 167 -31.62 -10.03 -8.96
C ILE A 167 -32.88 -10.84 -8.64
N GLY A 168 -34.04 -10.18 -8.73
CA GLY A 168 -35.33 -10.75 -8.35
C GLY A 168 -35.38 -11.10 -6.86
N THR A 169 -35.57 -12.38 -6.54
CA THR A 169 -35.60 -12.89 -5.16
C THR A 169 -34.23 -13.33 -4.63
N ARG A 170 -33.16 -13.13 -5.41
CA ARG A 170 -31.81 -13.56 -5.08
C ARG A 170 -30.87 -12.37 -4.98
N GLN A 171 -29.77 -12.57 -4.28
CA GLN A 171 -28.70 -11.60 -4.14
C GLN A 171 -27.48 -12.10 -4.91
N LEU A 172 -27.00 -11.30 -5.87
CA LEU A 172 -25.73 -11.50 -6.53
C LEU A 172 -24.65 -10.82 -5.68
N VAL A 173 -23.63 -11.61 -5.32
CA VAL A 173 -22.44 -11.14 -4.62
C VAL A 173 -21.26 -11.28 -5.58
N ILE A 174 -20.52 -10.19 -5.78
CA ILE A 174 -19.29 -10.16 -6.56
C ILE A 174 -18.15 -9.80 -5.62
N ASP A 175 -17.40 -10.81 -5.20
CA ASP A 175 -16.16 -10.65 -4.46
C ASP A 175 -15.03 -10.33 -5.45
N MET A 176 -14.07 -9.49 -5.05
CA MET A 176 -12.95 -9.11 -5.92
C MET A 176 -11.64 -9.31 -5.17
N SER A 177 -10.68 -9.99 -5.80
CA SER A 177 -9.30 -10.08 -5.34
C SER A 177 -8.39 -9.24 -6.22
N VAL A 178 -7.41 -8.55 -5.63
CA VAL A 178 -6.42 -7.79 -6.37
C VAL A 178 -5.37 -8.74 -6.93
N GLU A 179 -5.23 -8.74 -8.25
CA GLU A 179 -4.23 -9.52 -8.98
C GLU A 179 -2.94 -8.74 -9.15
N ASP A 180 -3.04 -7.43 -9.43
CA ASP A 180 -1.90 -6.55 -9.67
C ASP A 180 -2.29 -5.08 -9.44
N VAL A 181 -1.30 -4.24 -9.11
CA VAL A 181 -1.44 -2.78 -9.02
C VAL A 181 -0.27 -2.14 -9.75
N ARG A 182 -0.57 -1.25 -10.69
CA ARG A 182 0.42 -0.59 -11.54
C ARG A 182 0.25 0.92 -11.55
N LEU A 183 1.38 1.60 -11.71
CA LEU A 183 1.42 3.03 -12.02
C LEU A 183 1.67 3.21 -13.50
N GLY A 184 0.78 3.95 -14.15
CA GLY A 184 1.03 4.56 -15.43
C GLY A 184 1.02 6.08 -15.30
N SER A 185 1.43 6.77 -16.37
CA SER A 185 1.29 8.22 -16.50
C SER A 185 -0.15 8.67 -16.17
N ASP A 186 -0.31 9.47 -15.11
CA ASP A 186 -1.57 10.01 -14.58
C ASP A 186 -2.65 8.98 -14.16
N VAL A 187 -2.29 7.70 -13.98
CA VAL A 187 -3.27 6.64 -13.66
C VAL A 187 -2.72 5.57 -12.72
N VAL A 188 -3.55 5.12 -11.79
CA VAL A 188 -3.35 3.88 -11.03
C VAL A 188 -4.23 2.80 -11.65
N GLU A 189 -3.62 1.71 -12.08
CA GLU A 189 -4.31 0.56 -12.65
C GLU A 189 -4.36 -0.57 -11.62
N ILE A 190 -5.56 -1.07 -11.34
CA ILE A 190 -5.78 -2.19 -10.43
C ILE A 190 -6.41 -3.32 -11.24
N LEU A 191 -5.71 -4.44 -11.32
CA LEU A 191 -6.21 -5.63 -11.96
C LEU A 191 -6.96 -6.48 -10.92
N LEU A 192 -8.22 -6.80 -11.20
CA LEU A 192 -9.12 -7.44 -10.26
C LEU A 192 -9.67 -8.75 -10.84
N THR A 193 -9.62 -9.84 -10.08
CA THR A 193 -10.32 -11.08 -10.48
C THR A 193 -11.65 -11.18 -9.71
N PRO A 194 -12.79 -11.12 -10.42
CA PRO A 194 -14.08 -11.28 -9.78
C PRO A 194 -14.38 -12.75 -9.48
N GLN A 195 -15.03 -13.00 -8.34
CA GLN A 195 -15.68 -14.26 -8.01
C GLN A 195 -17.15 -13.98 -7.73
N THR A 196 -18.04 -14.64 -8.45
CA THR A 196 -19.48 -14.40 -8.35
C THR A 196 -20.16 -15.53 -7.60
N SER A 197 -21.07 -15.18 -6.70
CA SER A 197 -21.93 -16.13 -5.99
C SER A 197 -23.36 -15.61 -5.91
N ILE A 198 -24.31 -16.55 -5.80
CA ILE A 198 -25.74 -16.24 -5.66
C ILE A 198 -26.21 -16.72 -4.29
N LYS A 199 -26.84 -15.84 -3.52
CA LYS A 199 -27.46 -16.17 -2.24
C LYS A 199 -28.99 -16.04 -2.35
N SER A 200 -29.72 -16.97 -1.74
CA SER A 200 -31.17 -16.77 -1.52
C SER A 200 -31.34 -15.75 -0.41
N LYS A 201 -32.31 -14.84 -0.57
CA LYS A 201 -32.86 -14.09 0.55
C LYS A 201 -33.62 -15.00 1.49
#